data_AF-T1BJR7-F1
#
_entry.id   AF-T1BJR7-F1
#
_cell.length_a   1.000
_cell.length_b   1.000
_cell.length_c   1.000
_cell.angle_alpha   90.00
_cell.angle_beta   90.00
_cell.angle_gamma   90.00
#
_symmetry.space_group_name_H-M   'P 1'
#
loop_
_entity.id
_entity.type
_entity.pdbx_description
1 polymer ?
#
loop_
_entity_poly.entity_id
_entity_poly.type
_entity_poly.pdbx_seq_one_letter_code
_entity_poly.pdbx_strand_id
1 'polypeptide(L)' 'MATGAGKTRTVIALADLLMRCNWAKRILFLADRVALVNQAVNAFKHFLPDASPVNLVTEKDAEGRVFVSTYPTMMGLID' A
#
# COMPACT_ATOMS: atom_id res chain seq x y z
N MET A 1 7.79 -13.19 11.12
CA MET A 1 8.98 -12.30 10.98
C MET A 1 8.99 -11.26 12.10
N ALA A 2 10.11 -11.11 12.80
CA ALA A 2 10.28 -10.13 13.88
C ALA A 2 10.08 -8.68 13.40
N THR A 3 9.80 -7.75 14.32
CA THR A 3 9.89 -6.30 14.04
C THR A 3 11.30 -5.96 13.54
N GLY A 4 11.42 -5.07 12.57
CA GLY A 4 12.71 -4.74 11.94
C GLY A 4 13.25 -5.75 10.91
N ALA A 5 12.67 -6.96 10.79
CA ALA A 5 13.15 -7.98 9.84
C ALA A 5 12.79 -7.72 8.36
N GLY A 6 12.46 -6.49 7.98
CA GLY A 6 12.23 -6.12 6.57
C GLY A 6 10.86 -6.50 5.97
N LYS A 7 9.86 -6.87 6.78
CA LYS A 7 8.51 -7.25 6.31
C LYS A 7 7.95 -6.33 5.22
N THR A 8 7.95 -5.02 5.48
CA THR A 8 7.43 -4.01 4.54
C THR A 8 8.22 -4.00 3.24
N ARG A 9 9.55 -4.10 3.30
CA ARG A 9 10.41 -4.14 2.10
C ARG A 9 10.16 -5.39 1.27
N THR A 10 10.00 -6.55 1.91
CA THR A 10 9.69 -7.81 1.22
C THR A 10 8.33 -7.74 0.52
N VAL A 11 7.31 -7.19 1.18
CA VAL A 11 5.98 -7.03 0.56
C VAL A 11 6.01 -6.07 -0.62
N ILE A 12 6.77 -4.96 -0.54
CA ILE A 12 6.92 -4.03 -1.66
C ILE A 12 7.62 -4.71 -2.85
N ALA A 13 8.66 -5.51 -2.61
CA ALA A 13 9.33 -6.25 -3.68
C ALA A 13 8.41 -7.31 -4.32
N LEU A 14 7.59 -7.98 -3.51
CA LEU A 14 6.59 -8.92 -4.01
C LEU A 14 5.53 -8.21 -4.87
N ALA A 15 5.02 -7.08 -4.39
CA ALA A 15 4.07 -6.24 -5.12
C ALA A 15 4.61 -5.84 -6.49
N ASP A 16 5.85 -5.34 -6.53
CA ASP A 16 6.54 -4.97 -7.76
C ASP A 16 6.66 -6.14 -8.74
N LEU A 17 7.10 -7.31 -8.29
CA LEU A 17 7.18 -8.51 -9.12
C LEU A 17 5.83 -8.90 -9.72
N LEU A 18 4.78 -8.96 -8.89
CA LEU A 18 3.44 -9.32 -9.35
C LEU A 18 2.89 -8.32 -10.37
N MET A 19 3.19 -7.03 -10.20
CA MET A 19 2.81 -5.98 -11.14
C MET A 19 3.56 -6.10 -12.46
N ARG A 20 4.89 -6.34 -12.43
CA ARG A 20 5.72 -6.52 -13.64
C ARG A 20 5.34 -7.77 -14.42
N CYS A 21 4.96 -8.85 -13.73
CA CYS A 21 4.43 -10.06 -14.35
C CYS A 21 2.98 -9.90 -14.84
N ASN A 22 2.37 -8.73 -14.64
CA ASN A 22 0.97 -8.45 -14.98
C ASN A 22 -0.04 -9.39 -14.28
N TRP A 23 0.35 -9.93 -13.11
CA TRP A 23 -0.48 -10.80 -12.28
C TRP A 23 -1.34 -10.00 -11.30
N ALA A 24 -0.85 -8.83 -10.86
CA ALA A 24 -1.61 -7.90 -10.02
C ALA A 24 -1.70 -6.53 -10.70
N LYS A 25 -2.91 -6.08 -11.02
CA LYS A 25 -3.15 -4.73 -11.59
C LYS A 25 -3.25 -3.65 -10.51
N ARG A 26 -3.85 -3.99 -9.36
CA ARG A 26 -4.07 -3.10 -8.21
C ARG A 26 -3.78 -3.86 -6.92
N ILE A 27 -3.16 -3.19 -5.97
CA ILE A 27 -2.77 -3.77 -4.68
C ILE A 27 -3.33 -2.89 -3.56
N LEU A 28 -3.89 -3.51 -2.52
CA LEU A 28 -4.33 -2.86 -1.29
C LEU A 28 -3.47 -3.33 -0.12
N PHE A 29 -2.79 -2.39 0.54
CA PHE A 29 -2.00 -2.62 1.74
C PHE A 29 -2.77 -2.09 2.96
N LEU A 30 -3.20 -2.99 3.84
CA LEU A 30 -3.96 -2.63 5.04
C LEU A 30 -3.03 -2.53 6.26
N ALA A 31 -3.24 -1.49 7.07
CA ALA A 31 -2.55 -1.30 8.34
C ALA A 31 -3.52 -0.85 9.44
N ASP A 32 -3.26 -1.23 10.68
CA ASP A 32 -4.22 -1.05 11.78
C ASP A 32 -4.46 0.42 12.17
N ARG A 33 -3.46 1.29 11.99
CA ARG A 33 -3.49 2.68 12.46
C ARG A 33 -2.95 3.64 11.42
N VAL A 34 -3.46 4.87 11.41
CA VAL A 34 -3.07 5.92 10.45
C VAL A 34 -1.55 6.18 10.45
N ALA A 35 -0.90 6.13 11.62
CA ALA A 35 0.56 6.26 11.69
C ALA A 35 1.30 5.16 10.88
N LEU A 36 0.80 3.93 10.90
CA LEU A 36 1.37 2.82 10.13
C LEU A 36 1.04 2.94 8.64
N VAL A 37 -0.14 3.46 8.29
CA VAL A 37 -0.50 3.80 6.90
C VAL A 37 0.50 4.82 6.34
N ASN A 38 0.76 5.91 7.07
CA ASN A 38 1.70 6.94 6.63
C ASN A 38 3.12 6.38 6.46
N GLN A 39 3.57 5.50 7.36
CA GLN A 39 4.86 4.81 7.22
C GLN A 39 4.90 3.92 5.97
N ALA A 40 3.85 3.13 5.75
CA ALA A 40 3.76 2.24 4.59
C ALA A 40 3.72 3.03 3.28
N VAL A 41 2.91 4.09 3.18
CA VAL A 41 2.84 4.97 2.00
C VAL A 41 4.22 5.56 1.69
N ASN A 42 4.94 6.06 2.69
CA ASN A 42 6.29 6.60 2.49
C ASN A 42 7.27 5.51 2.03
N ALA A 43 7.17 4.29 2.57
CA ALA A 43 7.97 3.16 2.11
C ALA A 43 7.67 2.80 0.65
N PHE A 44 6.40 2.74 0.26
CA PHE A 44 6.00 2.50 -1.13
C PHE A 44 6.47 3.62 -2.06
N LYS A 45 6.33 4.90 -1.66
CA LYS A 45 6.82 6.03 -2.46
C LYS A 45 8.34 5.99 -2.65
N HIS A 46 9.08 5.54 -1.64
CA HIS A 46 10.54 5.43 -1.72
C HIS A 46 10.99 4.24 -2.56
N PHE A 47 10.31 3.10 -2.45
CA PHE A 47 10.78 1.83 -3.01
C PHE A 47 10.07 1.38 -4.29
N LEU A 48 8.89 1.92 -4.59
CA LEU A 48 8.08 1.63 -5.77
C LEU A 48 7.28 2.89 -6.21
N PRO A 49 7.96 3.99 -6.59
CA PRO A 49 7.30 5.24 -6.97
C PRO A 49 6.39 5.08 -8.20
N ASP A 50 6.75 4.23 -9.14
CA ASP A 50 6.00 4.02 -10.39
C ASP A 50 4.61 3.40 -10.17
N ALA A 51 4.34 2.84 -8.99
CA ALA A 51 3.01 2.33 -8.65
C ALA A 51 2.02 3.44 -8.25
N SER A 52 2.46 4.70 -8.18
CA SER A 52 1.67 5.85 -7.70
C SER A 52 0.94 5.52 -6.40
N PRO A 53 1.64 5.33 -5.27
CA PRO A 53 1.03 4.88 -4.03
C PRO A 53 0.06 5.92 -3.46
N VAL A 54 -1.20 5.53 -3.26
CA VAL A 54 -2.31 6.37 -2.77
C VAL A 54 -2.62 6.05 -1.31
N ASN A 55 -2.80 7.10 -0.49
CA ASN A 55 -3.27 6.98 0.88
C ASN A 55 -4.78 7.21 0.95
N LEU A 56 -5.58 6.15 1.10
CA LEU A 56 -7.04 6.26 1.13
C LEU A 56 -7.60 6.95 2.38
N VAL A 57 -6.78 7.17 3.41
CA VAL A 57 -7.18 7.96 4.58
C VAL A 57 -7.35 9.44 4.22
N THR A 58 -6.52 9.93 3.29
CA THR A 58 -6.46 11.36 2.92
C THR A 58 -6.93 11.64 1.50
N GLU A 59 -6.71 10.71 0.57
CA GLU A 59 -6.90 10.86 -0.87
C GLU A 59 -7.87 9.78 -1.38
N LYS A 60 -9.15 9.93 -1.08
CA LYS A 60 -10.17 8.89 -1.35
C LYS A 60 -10.47 8.69 -2.85
N ASP A 61 -10.37 9.75 -3.63
CA ASP A 61 -10.71 9.78 -5.06
C ASP A 61 -9.48 9.70 -5.98
N ALA A 62 -8.29 9.51 -5.40
CA ALA A 62 -7.06 9.48 -6.19
C ALA A 62 -6.87 8.16 -6.92
N GLU A 63 -6.28 8.23 -8.11
CA GLU A 63 -5.94 7.06 -8.92
C GLU A 63 -4.49 6.60 -8.69
N GLY A 64 -4.33 5.28 -8.60
CA GLY A 64 -3.03 4.65 -8.41
C GLY A 64 -3.10 3.14 -8.60
N ARG A 65 -1.94 2.49 -8.54
CA ARG A 65 -1.85 1.02 -8.62
C ARG A 65 -1.66 0.37 -7.25
N VAL A 66 -1.14 1.12 -6.27
CA VAL A 66 -1.05 0.69 -4.88
C VAL A 66 -1.86 1.63 -4.01
N PHE A 67 -2.76 1.07 -3.21
CA PHE A 67 -3.56 1.77 -2.22
C PHE A 67 -3.15 1.34 -0.83
N VAL A 68 -3.04 2.28 0.09
CA VAL A 68 -2.74 2.01 1.50
C VAL A 68 -3.87 2.57 2.35
N SER A 69 -4.40 1.77 3.25
CA SER A 69 -5.59 2.16 4.03
C SER A 69 -5.61 1.51 5.41
N THR A 70 -6.44 2.05 6.30
CA THR A 70 -6.89 1.30 7.47
C THR A 70 -8.10 0.46 7.13
N TYR A 71 -8.37 -0.56 7.94
CA TYR A 71 -9.57 -1.38 7.76
C TYR A 71 -10.87 -0.55 7.82
N PRO A 72 -11.10 0.32 8.82
CA PRO A 72 -12.31 1.15 8.85
C PRO A 72 -12.44 2.10 7.65
N THR A 73 -11.33 2.70 7.21
CA THR A 73 -11.34 3.57 6.03
C THR A 73 -11.74 2.79 4.78
N MET A 74 -11.18 1.60 4.58
CA MET A 74 -11.54 0.75 3.44
C MET A 74 -13.00 0.30 3.50
N MET A 75 -13.49 -0.13 4.66
CA MET A 75 -14.89 -0.52 4.82
C MET A 75 -15.86 0.62 4.54
N GLY A 76 -15.52 1.86 4.91
CA GLY A 76 -16.33 3.04 4.59
C GLY A 76 -16.27 3.48 3.12
N LEU A 77 -15.50 2.79 2.28
CA LEU A 77 -15.41 3.01 0.83
C LEU A 77 -16.07 1.87 0.03
N ILE A 78 -16.64 0.87 0.72
CA ILE A 78 -17.36 -0.25 0.11
C ILE A 78 -18.85 -0.06 0.42
N ASP A 79 -19.67 -0.04 -0.63
CA ASP A 79 -21.13 -0.11 -0.55
C ASP A 79 -21.63 -1.56 -0.43
#